data_AF-A0A9P5ZQT2-F1
#
_entry.id   AF-A0A9P5ZQT2-F1
#
_cell.length_a   1.000
_cell.length_b   1.000
_cell.length_c   1.000
_cell.angle_alpha   90.00
_cell.angle_beta   90.00
_cell.angle_gamma   90.00
#
_symmetry.space_group_name_H-M   'P 1'
#
loop_
_entity.id
_entity.type
_entity.pdbx_description
1 polymer ?
#
loop_
_entity_poly.entity_id
_entity_poly.type
_entity_poly.pdbx_seq_one_letter_code
_entity_poly.pdbx_strand_id
1 'polypeptide(L)'
;MVRPRIYYTKAERQAANHAKSNRHYSKNKDEILARRHSSIPQAPDMTPTVKETDVEHHLHNARQIGNKLRYLIKPSLSSFALSVCTQYIETLNTGHDNMNIIESPVSRITQWRNRLIEHADFILQEEGVGEQWHNVNNACEMAGLTIRYLDNILCEAMCGSVKVRSSPP
;
A
#
# COMPACT_ATOMS: atom_id res chain seq x y z
N MET A 1 1.82 -39.40 -40.22
CA MET A 1 0.55 -38.95 -40.81
C MET A 1 0.11 -37.66 -40.12
N VAL A 2 -0.19 -36.60 -40.86
CA VAL A 2 -0.59 -35.30 -40.28
C VAL A 2 -2.07 -35.36 -39.88
N ARG A 3 -2.40 -34.95 -38.65
CA ARG A 3 -3.79 -34.91 -38.17
C ARG A 3 -4.54 -33.76 -38.89
N PRO A 4 -5.70 -34.02 -39.53
CA PRO A 4 -6.45 -32.98 -40.23
C PRO A 4 -6.87 -31.82 -39.32
N ARG A 5 -6.79 -30.59 -39.83
CA ARG A 5 -7.31 -29.40 -39.14
C ARG A 5 -8.83 -29.37 -39.27
N ILE A 6 -9.52 -29.22 -38.13
CA ILE A 6 -10.98 -29.17 -38.04
C ILE A 6 -11.53 -27.78 -38.38
N TYR A 7 -10.73 -26.73 -38.20
CA TYR A 7 -11.09 -25.34 -38.50
C TYR A 7 -9.99 -24.68 -39.33
N TYR A 8 -10.38 -24.01 -40.41
CA TYR A 8 -9.45 -23.35 -41.33
C TYR A 8 -9.27 -21.87 -40.98
N THR A 9 -10.31 -21.24 -40.42
CA THR A 9 -10.28 -19.83 -40.03
C THR A 9 -10.48 -19.64 -38.51
N LYS A 10 -10.05 -18.47 -38.00
CA LYS A 10 -10.30 -18.10 -36.59
C LYS A 10 -11.80 -17.90 -36.32
N ALA A 11 -12.55 -17.40 -37.31
CA ALA A 11 -13.99 -17.17 -37.22
C ALA A 11 -14.78 -18.48 -37.04
N GLU A 12 -14.44 -19.53 -37.82
CA GLU A 12 -15.04 -20.86 -37.67
C GLU A 12 -14.83 -21.44 -36.28
N ARG A 13 -13.63 -21.29 -35.72
CA ARG A 13 -13.32 -21.76 -34.36
C ARG A 13 -14.15 -21.03 -33.31
N GLN A 14 -14.30 -19.71 -33.44
CA GLN A 14 -15.14 -18.91 -32.53
C GLN A 14 -16.61 -19.32 -32.61
N ALA A 15 -17.15 -19.49 -33.83
CA ALA A 15 -18.52 -19.93 -34.04
C ALA A 15 -18.76 -21.33 -33.43
N ALA A 16 -17.83 -22.27 -33.62
CA ALA A 16 -17.92 -23.60 -33.03
C ALA A 16 -17.86 -23.57 -31.49
N ASN A 17 -16.99 -22.75 -30.91
CA ASN A 17 -16.92 -22.57 -29.46
C ASN A 17 -18.18 -21.93 -28.90
N HIS A 18 -18.74 -20.92 -29.58
CA HIS A 18 -19.99 -20.28 -29.19
C HIS A 18 -21.16 -21.28 -29.23
N ALA A 19 -21.28 -22.06 -30.31
CA ALA A 19 -22.29 -23.11 -30.41
C ALA A 19 -22.14 -24.19 -29.31
N LYS A 20 -20.90 -24.59 -29.00
CA LYS A 20 -20.62 -25.52 -27.90
C LYS A 20 -21.02 -24.93 -26.54
N SER A 21 -20.68 -23.67 -26.29
CA SER A 21 -21.03 -22.98 -25.04
C SER A 21 -22.54 -22.85 -24.88
N ASN A 22 -23.25 -22.47 -25.95
CA ASN A 22 -24.71 -22.39 -25.95
C ASN A 22 -25.34 -23.74 -25.62
N ARG A 23 -24.91 -24.83 -26.27
CA ARG A 23 -25.41 -26.19 -25.99
C ARG A 23 -25.19 -26.60 -24.53
N HIS A 24 -24.00 -26.31 -24.00
CA HIS A 24 -23.67 -26.60 -22.62
C HIS A 24 -24.55 -25.79 -21.65
N TYR A 25 -24.69 -24.49 -21.88
CA TYR A 25 -25.50 -23.62 -21.05
C TYR A 25 -26.97 -24.04 -21.07
N SER A 26 -27.54 -24.33 -22.24
CA SER A 26 -28.92 -24.80 -22.34
C SER A 26 -29.15 -26.14 -21.62
N LYS A 27 -28.14 -27.04 -21.61
CA LYS A 27 -28.24 -28.33 -20.90
C LYS A 27 -28.14 -28.18 -19.39
N ASN A 28 -27.32 -27.23 -18.91
CA ASN A 28 -26.98 -27.08 -17.49
C ASN A 28 -27.61 -25.84 -16.84
N LYS A 29 -28.58 -25.21 -17.51
CA LYS A 29 -29.16 -23.93 -17.09
C LYS A 29 -29.69 -23.99 -15.66
N ASP A 30 -30.43 -25.04 -15.32
CA ASP A 30 -31.10 -25.18 -14.03
C ASP A 30 -30.11 -25.42 -12.89
N GLU A 31 -29.06 -26.22 -13.12
CA GLU A 31 -27.99 -26.42 -12.13
C GLU A 31 -27.21 -25.12 -11.86
N ILE A 32 -26.90 -24.36 -12.92
CA ILE A 32 -26.21 -23.07 -12.82
C ILE A 32 -27.07 -22.07 -12.02
N LEU A 33 -28.38 -22.03 -12.28
CA LEU A 33 -29.31 -21.17 -11.54
C LEU A 33 -29.46 -21.62 -10.09
N ALA A 34 -29.64 -22.92 -9.83
CA ALA A 34 -29.74 -23.47 -8.47
C ALA A 34 -28.49 -23.15 -7.65
N ARG A 35 -27.29 -23.30 -8.23
CA ARG A 35 -26.03 -22.95 -7.56
C ARG A 35 -25.95 -21.46 -7.23
N ARG A 36 -26.41 -20.58 -8.14
CA ARG A 36 -26.49 -19.14 -7.89
C ARG A 36 -27.43 -18.83 -6.73
N HIS A 37 -28.61 -19.45 -6.70
CA HIS A 37 -29.58 -19.26 -5.63
C HIS A 37 -29.12 -19.82 -4.28
N SER A 38 -28.43 -20.97 -4.25
CA SER A 38 -27.86 -21.52 -3.01
C SER A 38 -26.65 -20.73 -2.50
N SER A 39 -25.96 -20.00 -3.39
CA SER A 39 -24.84 -19.15 -3.03
C SER A 39 -25.24 -17.73 -2.64
N ILE A 40 -26.54 -17.37 -2.70
CA ILE A 40 -27.02 -16.15 -2.06
C ILE A 40 -26.85 -16.41 -0.57
N PRO A 41 -25.91 -15.75 0.12
CA PRO A 41 -25.82 -15.87 1.57
C PRO A 41 -27.20 -15.50 2.10
N GLN A 42 -27.84 -16.39 2.86
CA GLN A 42 -29.05 -16.02 3.59
C GLN A 42 -28.72 -14.71 4.32
N ALA A 43 -29.54 -13.68 4.11
CA ALA A 43 -29.32 -12.38 4.71
C ALA A 43 -29.06 -12.60 6.20
N PRO A 44 -27.84 -12.31 6.70
CA PRO A 44 -27.53 -12.53 8.10
C PRO A 44 -28.53 -11.72 8.92
N ASP A 45 -29.14 -12.39 9.90
CA ASP A 45 -30.09 -11.82 10.84
C ASP A 45 -29.51 -10.51 11.40
N MET A 46 -30.10 -9.37 11.03
CA MET A 46 -29.58 -8.02 11.29
C MET A 46 -29.84 -7.60 12.74
N THR A 47 -29.38 -8.39 13.69
CA THR A 47 -29.05 -7.84 15.00
C THR A 47 -27.72 -7.10 14.82
N PRO A 48 -27.67 -5.77 15.05
CA PRO A 48 -26.42 -5.04 15.01
C PRO A 48 -25.60 -5.46 16.22
N THR A 49 -24.85 -6.55 16.07
CA THR A 49 -23.78 -6.93 16.98
C THR A 49 -22.78 -5.78 16.96
N VAL A 50 -22.83 -4.95 18.01
CA VAL A 50 -22.00 -3.77 18.17
C VAL A 50 -20.54 -4.19 18.00
N LYS A 51 -19.89 -3.66 16.96
CA LYS A 51 -18.48 -3.90 16.61
C LYS A 51 -17.54 -3.12 17.53
N GLU A 52 -17.70 -3.25 18.85
CA GLU A 52 -16.77 -2.64 19.84
C GLU A 52 -15.31 -3.08 19.60
N THR A 53 -15.10 -4.19 18.88
CA THR A 53 -13.78 -4.69 18.48
C THR A 53 -13.08 -3.91 17.36
N ASP A 54 -13.72 -2.96 16.69
CA ASP A 54 -13.15 -2.34 15.48
C ASP A 54 -12.22 -1.14 15.80
N VAL A 55 -12.63 -0.23 16.69
CA VAL A 55 -11.81 0.96 17.01
C VAL A 55 -10.53 0.58 17.75
N GLU A 56 -10.60 -0.30 18.75
CA GLU A 56 -9.40 -0.78 19.47
C GLU A 56 -8.40 -1.46 18.54
N HIS A 57 -8.89 -2.21 17.54
CA HIS A 57 -8.04 -2.83 16.53
C HIS A 57 -7.30 -1.79 15.68
N HIS A 58 -8.01 -0.76 15.22
CA HIS A 58 -7.42 0.35 14.47
C HIS A 58 -6.39 1.12 15.30
N LEU A 59 -6.69 1.40 16.58
CA LEU A 59 -5.76 2.04 17.51
C LEU A 59 -4.51 1.20 17.76
N HIS A 60 -4.67 -0.10 17.95
CA HIS A 60 -3.54 -1.01 18.13
C HIS A 60 -2.61 -0.97 16.91
N ASN A 61 -3.16 -1.11 15.71
CA ASN A 61 -2.39 -1.10 14.46
C ASN A 61 -1.69 0.24 14.23
N ALA A 62 -2.41 1.35 14.42
CA ALA A 62 -1.85 2.70 14.31
C ALA A 62 -0.68 2.90 15.30
N ARG A 63 -0.83 2.44 16.54
CA ARG A 63 0.23 2.48 17.57
C ARG A 63 1.45 1.66 17.15
N GLN A 64 1.26 0.47 16.61
CA GLN A 64 2.37 -0.36 16.11
C GLN A 64 3.14 0.33 14.97
N ILE A 65 2.43 0.95 14.02
CA ILE A 65 3.06 1.70 12.93
C ILE A 65 3.79 2.94 13.47
N GLY A 66 3.15 3.71 14.35
CA GLY A 66 3.77 4.86 15.00
C GLY A 66 5.02 4.50 15.81
N ASN A 67 5.04 3.33 16.46
CA ASN A 67 6.22 2.83 17.16
C ASN A 67 7.35 2.45 16.19
N LYS A 68 7.05 1.81 15.06
CA LYS A 68 8.03 1.50 14.01
C LYS A 68 8.63 2.77 13.41
N LEU A 69 7.78 3.77 13.13
CA LEU A 69 8.22 5.08 12.65
C LEU A 69 9.14 5.76 13.66
N ARG A 70 8.71 5.84 14.93
CA ARG A 70 9.52 6.42 16.01
C ARG A 70 10.85 5.70 16.19
N TYR A 71 10.88 4.37 16.06
CA TYR A 71 12.11 3.60 16.13
C TYR A 71 13.07 3.93 14.97
N LEU A 72 12.54 4.03 13.75
CA LEU A 72 13.33 4.35 12.56
C LEU A 72 14.00 5.73 12.65
N ILE A 73 13.29 6.73 13.18
CA ILE A 73 13.77 8.11 13.29
C ILE A 73 14.58 8.39 14.56
N LYS A 74 14.92 7.40 15.39
CA LYS A 74 15.73 7.62 16.60
C LYS A 74 17.18 7.94 16.24
N PRO A 75 17.86 8.84 17.00
CA PRO A 75 17.37 9.58 18.16
C PRO A 75 16.50 10.80 17.81
N SER A 76 16.61 11.31 16.58
CA SER A 76 15.83 12.44 16.08
C SER A 76 15.67 12.37 14.56
N LEU A 77 14.61 13.02 14.05
CA LEU A 77 14.34 13.11 12.61
C LEU A 77 15.55 13.69 11.84
N SER A 78 16.19 14.73 12.37
CA SER A 78 17.38 15.32 11.75
C SER A 78 18.56 14.34 11.72
N SER A 79 18.78 13.58 12.79
CA SER A 79 19.84 12.56 12.83
C SER A 79 19.58 11.43 11.83
N PHE A 80 18.32 11.01 11.69
CA PHE A 80 17.93 10.03 10.68
C PHE A 80 18.16 10.56 9.27
N ALA A 81 17.67 11.77 8.94
CA ALA A 81 17.86 12.41 7.64
C ALA A 81 19.35 12.60 7.31
N LEU A 82 20.16 13.05 8.28
CA LEU A 82 21.61 13.16 8.13
C LEU A 82 22.24 11.79 7.85
N SER A 83 21.82 10.72 8.53
CA SER A 83 22.38 9.39 8.28
C SER A 83 22.08 8.86 6.87
N VAL A 84 20.88 9.13 6.34
CA VAL A 84 20.52 8.79 4.95
C VAL A 84 21.36 9.62 3.97
N CYS A 85 21.53 10.92 4.23
CA CYS A 85 22.35 11.80 3.41
C CYS A 85 23.83 11.36 3.40
N THR A 86 24.39 11.04 4.57
CA THR A 86 25.77 10.54 4.69
C THR A 86 25.95 9.24 3.92
N GLN A 87 25.05 8.27 4.06
CA GLN A 87 25.11 7.01 3.30
C GLN A 87 25.08 7.24 1.79
N TYR A 88 24.23 8.18 1.33
CA TYR A 88 24.16 8.54 -0.09
C TYR A 88 25.47 9.19 -0.58
N ILE A 89 26.01 10.15 0.16
CA ILE A 89 27.30 10.80 -0.15
C ILE A 89 28.44 9.77 -0.19
N GLU A 90 28.47 8.82 0.74
CA GLU A 90 29.44 7.72 0.74
C GLU A 90 29.36 6.91 -0.55
N THR A 91 28.16 6.56 -1.02
CA THR A 91 28.01 5.86 -2.31
C THR A 91 28.47 6.69 -3.49
N LEU A 92 28.18 8.00 -3.51
CA LEU A 92 28.69 8.90 -4.55
C LEU A 92 30.22 8.94 -4.59
N ASN A 93 30.88 8.99 -3.43
CA ASN A 93 32.34 8.98 -3.35
C ASN A 93 32.97 7.68 -3.86
N THR A 94 32.23 6.56 -3.83
CA THR A 94 32.65 5.29 -4.45
C THR A 94 32.41 5.24 -5.97
N GLY A 95 31.84 6.29 -6.56
CA GLY A 95 31.47 6.34 -7.98
C GLY A 95 30.13 5.66 -8.30
N HIS A 96 29.34 5.32 -7.28
CA HIS A 96 28.03 4.70 -7.44
C HIS A 96 26.92 5.65 -7.01
N ASP A 97 26.16 6.18 -7.97
CA ASP A 97 24.95 6.95 -7.68
C ASP A 97 23.79 5.99 -7.36
N ASN A 98 23.60 5.72 -6.06
CA ASN A 98 22.57 4.80 -5.58
C ASN A 98 21.42 5.54 -4.87
N MET A 99 20.52 6.13 -5.67
CA MET A 99 19.33 6.83 -5.18
C MET A 99 18.40 5.97 -4.30
N ASN A 100 18.48 4.64 -4.40
CA ASN A 100 17.69 3.74 -3.57
C ASN A 100 17.91 3.94 -2.06
N ILE A 101 19.06 4.49 -1.66
CA ILE A 101 19.34 4.85 -0.26
C ILE A 101 18.32 5.87 0.27
N ILE A 102 17.84 6.76 -0.59
CA ILE A 102 16.85 7.80 -0.24
C ILE A 102 15.44 7.29 -0.57
N GLU A 103 15.22 6.72 -1.76
CA GLU A 103 13.90 6.30 -2.23
C GLU A 103 13.29 5.17 -1.40
N SER A 104 14.09 4.23 -0.90
CA SER A 104 13.60 3.09 -0.10
C SER A 104 12.99 3.56 1.23
N PRO A 105 13.67 4.39 2.04
CA PRO A 105 13.04 5.06 3.18
C PRO A 105 11.78 5.87 2.83
N VAL A 106 11.79 6.66 1.76
CA VAL A 106 10.62 7.46 1.33
C VAL A 106 9.41 6.55 1.06
N SER A 107 9.60 5.51 0.25
CA SER A 107 8.54 4.56 -0.10
C SER A 107 7.99 3.85 1.14
N ARG A 108 8.87 3.39 2.04
CA ARG A 108 8.48 2.72 3.28
C ARG A 108 7.66 3.62 4.20
N ILE A 109 8.12 4.86 4.43
CA ILE A 109 7.44 5.81 5.31
C ILE A 109 6.12 6.27 4.67
N THR A 110 6.07 6.40 3.34
CA THR A 110 4.84 6.70 2.61
C THR A 110 3.78 5.61 2.82
N GLN A 111 4.17 4.34 2.72
CA GLN A 111 3.26 3.22 3.02
C GLN A 111 2.74 3.27 4.47
N TRP A 112 3.61 3.57 5.43
CA TRP A 112 3.20 3.73 6.82
C TRP A 112 2.26 4.92 7.02
N ARG A 113 2.54 6.06 6.39
CA ARG A 113 1.69 7.25 6.43
C ARG A 113 0.30 6.96 5.87
N ASN A 114 0.20 6.30 4.73
CA ASN A 114 -1.08 5.98 4.10
C ASN A 114 -1.94 5.09 5.03
N ARG A 115 -1.33 4.06 5.63
CA ARG A 115 -2.02 3.21 6.61
C ARG A 115 -2.42 3.96 7.88
N LEU A 116 -1.59 4.89 8.37
CA LEU A 116 -1.94 5.73 9.52
C LEU A 116 -3.13 6.64 9.19
N ILE A 117 -3.20 7.20 7.97
CA ILE A 117 -4.35 8.00 7.51
C ILE A 117 -5.61 7.13 7.47
N GLU A 118 -5.56 5.91 6.91
CA GLU A 118 -6.69 4.98 6.92
C GLU A 118 -7.21 4.71 8.35
N HIS A 119 -6.31 4.51 9.31
CA HIS A 119 -6.70 4.34 10.70
C HIS A 119 -7.25 5.62 11.33
N ALA A 120 -6.66 6.78 11.04
CA ALA A 120 -7.12 8.07 11.54
C ALA A 120 -8.52 8.42 11.02
N ASP A 121 -8.78 8.20 9.73
CA ASP A 121 -10.07 8.45 9.09
C ASP A 121 -11.16 7.55 9.69
N PHE A 122 -10.84 6.27 9.94
CA PHE A 122 -11.77 5.35 10.61
C PHE A 122 -12.12 5.82 12.03
N ILE A 123 -11.10 6.16 12.85
CA ILE A 123 -11.32 6.64 14.23
C ILE A 123 -12.14 7.94 14.21
N LEU A 124 -11.85 8.85 13.27
CA LEU A 124 -12.59 10.10 13.11
C LEU A 124 -14.07 9.84 12.80
N GLN A 125 -14.36 8.84 11.99
CA GLN A 125 -15.74 8.49 11.63
C GLN A 125 -16.51 7.88 12.81
N GLU A 126 -15.88 7.00 13.59
CA GLU A 126 -16.55 6.27 14.68
C GLU A 126 -16.61 7.07 15.99
N GLU A 127 -15.54 7.77 16.36
CA GLU A 127 -15.42 8.47 17.66
C GLU A 127 -15.35 10.00 17.54
N GLY A 128 -15.17 10.54 16.33
CA GLY A 128 -14.97 11.98 16.12
C GLY A 128 -13.54 12.45 16.45
N VAL A 129 -13.40 13.77 16.67
CA VAL A 129 -12.13 14.39 17.01
C VAL A 129 -11.90 14.28 18.52
N GLY A 130 -11.08 13.31 18.93
CA GLY A 130 -10.71 13.07 20.33
C GLY A 130 -9.22 12.82 20.53
N GLU A 131 -8.81 12.50 21.76
CA GLU A 131 -7.41 12.23 22.12
C GLU A 131 -6.79 11.10 21.27
N GLN A 132 -7.55 10.03 21.05
CA GLN A 132 -7.09 8.88 20.27
C GLN A 132 -6.83 9.27 18.81
N TRP A 133 -7.74 10.04 18.20
CA TRP A 133 -7.54 10.60 16.86
C TRP A 133 -6.30 11.49 16.80
N HIS A 134 -6.12 12.41 17.75
CA HIS A 134 -4.94 13.28 17.81
C HIS A 134 -3.63 12.47 17.92
N ASN A 135 -3.62 11.39 18.71
CA ASN A 135 -2.44 10.54 18.83
C ASN A 135 -2.05 9.88 17.50
N VAL A 136 -3.03 9.40 16.72
CA VAL A 136 -2.77 8.83 15.39
C VAL A 136 -2.38 9.93 14.40
N ASN A 137 -3.07 11.06 14.41
CA ASN A 137 -2.77 12.20 13.54
C ASN A 137 -1.35 12.76 13.77
N ASN A 138 -0.89 12.84 15.02
CA ASN A 138 0.49 13.21 15.34
C ASN A 138 1.51 12.26 14.69
N ALA A 139 1.21 10.96 14.62
CA ALA A 139 2.06 10.01 13.90
C ALA A 139 2.01 10.22 12.38
N CYS A 140 0.84 10.56 11.82
CA CYS A 140 0.72 10.96 10.40
C CYS A 140 1.57 12.18 10.07
N GLU A 141 1.52 13.22 10.91
CA GLU A 141 2.29 14.45 10.76
C GLU A 141 3.80 14.17 10.84
N MET A 142 4.23 13.37 11.81
CA MET A 142 5.61 12.93 11.93
C MET A 142 6.10 12.18 10.69
N ALA A 143 5.28 11.29 10.13
CA ALA A 143 5.60 10.59 8.89
C ALA A 143 5.72 11.57 7.72
N GLY A 144 4.77 12.51 7.59
CA GLY A 144 4.76 13.55 6.55
C GLY A 144 5.98 14.48 6.62
N LEU A 145 6.37 14.90 7.83
CA LEU A 145 7.59 15.67 8.06
C LEU A 145 8.83 14.87 7.65
N THR A 146 8.89 13.58 8.00
CA THR A 146 10.03 12.73 7.65
C THR A 146 10.15 12.57 6.14
N ILE A 147 9.03 12.31 5.43
CA ILE A 147 8.99 12.25 3.96
C ILE A 147 9.51 13.55 3.35
N ARG A 148 9.03 14.71 3.82
CA ARG A 148 9.47 16.02 3.30
C ARG A 148 10.97 16.24 3.44
N TYR A 149 11.58 15.82 4.55
CA TYR A 149 13.03 15.92 4.73
C TYR A 149 13.78 15.03 3.73
N LEU A 150 13.31 13.80 3.52
CA LEU A 150 13.92 12.88 2.57
C LEU A 150 13.73 13.34 1.12
N ASP A 151 12.56 13.88 0.77
CA ASP A 151 12.28 14.45 -0.55
C ASP A 151 13.17 15.66 -0.83
N ASN A 152 13.44 16.50 0.18
CA ASN A 152 14.41 17.59 0.03
C ASN A 152 15.81 17.05 -0.29
N ILE A 153 16.25 15.98 0.39
CA ILE A 153 17.53 15.33 0.10
C ILE A 153 17.53 14.76 -1.31
N LEU A 154 16.44 14.10 -1.74
CA LEU A 154 16.29 13.55 -3.09
C LEU A 154 16.35 14.64 -4.15
N CYS A 155 15.68 15.77 -3.95
CA CYS A 155 15.71 16.93 -4.84
C CYS A 155 17.13 17.49 -4.98
N GLU A 156 17.85 17.68 -3.86
CA GLU A 156 19.24 18.15 -3.88
C GLU A 156 20.17 17.17 -4.60
N ALA A 157 19.95 15.86 -4.39
CA ALA A 157 20.68 14.78 -5.05
C ALA A 157 20.48 14.80 -6.57
N MET A 158 19.23 14.89 -7.03
CA MET A 158 18.90 14.98 -8.47
C MET A 158 19.48 16.25 -9.12
N CYS A 159 19.56 17.35 -8.39
CA CYS A 159 20.15 18.60 -8.88
C CYS A 159 21.70 18.61 -8.88
N GLY A 160 22.36 17.54 -8.42
CA GLY A 160 23.82 17.50 -8.26
C GLY A 160 24.34 18.58 -7.28
N SER A 161 23.46 19.10 -6.43
CA SER A 161 23.71 20.26 -5.56
C SER A 161 24.13 19.85 -4.15
N VAL A 162 24.19 18.53 -3.87
CA VAL A 162 24.71 17.96 -2.63
C VAL A 162 26.21 18.24 -2.54
N LYS A 163 26.55 19.44 -2.08
CA LYS A 163 27.92 19.82 -1.78
C LYS A 163 28.30 19.15 -0.47
N VAL A 164 29.26 18.23 -0.53
CA VAL A 164 30.00 17.80 0.65
C VAL A 164 30.66 19.05 1.23
N ARG A 165 30.08 19.62 2.29
CA ARG A 165 30.75 20.69 3.05
C ARG A 165 31.96 20.04 3.70
N SER A 166 33.09 20.09 3.01
CA SER A 166 34.36 19.47 3.40
C SER A 166 35.09 20.26 4.50
N SER A 167 34.40 20.78 5.51
CA SER A 167 35.05 21.40 6.66
C SER A 167 34.15 21.37 7.92
N PRO A 168 34.61 20.76 9.01
CA PRO A 168 34.03 20.98 10.33
C PRO A 168 34.50 22.33 10.90
N PRO A 169 33.71 23.00 11.75
CA PRO A 169 34.17 24.11 12.59
C PRO A 169 35.14 23.65 13.69
#